data_AF-A0A1L0B2L1-F1
#
_entry.id   AF-A0A1L0B2L1-F1
#
_cell.length_a   1.000
_cell.length_b   1.000
_cell.length_c   1.000
_cell.angle_alpha   90.00
_cell.angle_beta   90.00
_cell.angle_gamma   90.00
#
_symmetry.space_group_name_H-M   'P 1'
#
loop_
_entity.id
_entity.type
_entity.pdbx_description
1 polymer ?
#
loop_
_entity_poly.entity_id
_entity_poly.type
_entity_poly.pdbx_seq_one_letter_code
_entity_poly.pdbx_strand_id
1 'polypeptide(L)'
;MAESTKRTVRVKTKQSKIEEEPPVEGFPVHRWSIEVVLLDAEGNEMPANIFDRVVYHLHPTFVNPNRTIKKAPFRIEEKGWGGFEMSISLFLTEKAGERKVKHDLHFGLPEYDIEHTINIPLTKPKLNLLLQESGPIPASAPTVLDTANAQAVMDNDVDLTNAGFDGANNDNVIQNNIATTTPAKRGRGASLNSNVDDNVPKNKRQRVTLQVAMKGSIDLEKLALGLTKLNEEQVIAIVQMITDNATPEMNVKNNAEDGEFIFDLFSMPESLLKSMDEYVQQHTLSIE
;
A
#
# COMPACT_ATOMS: atom_id res chain seq x y z
N MET A 1 -19.60 -14.68 6.31
CA MET A 1 -18.23 -14.13 6.41
C MET A 1 -17.51 -14.44 5.11
N ALA A 2 -16.77 -13.50 4.53
CA ALA A 2 -15.96 -13.80 3.35
C ALA A 2 -14.86 -14.80 3.73
N GLU A 3 -14.73 -15.87 2.96
CA GLU A 3 -13.72 -16.90 3.23
C GLU A 3 -12.31 -16.35 2.97
N SER A 4 -11.35 -16.72 3.81
CA SER A 4 -10.00 -16.17 3.78
C SER A 4 -8.98 -17.17 4.30
N THR A 5 -7.73 -17.06 3.85
CA THR A 5 -6.63 -17.94 4.26
C THR A 5 -5.43 -17.13 4.73
N LYS A 6 -4.63 -17.69 5.65
CA LYS A 6 -3.41 -17.04 6.13
C LYS A 6 -2.21 -17.49 5.28
N ARG A 7 -1.31 -16.56 4.98
CA ARG A 7 -0.01 -16.84 4.36
C ARG A 7 1.09 -16.06 5.06
N THR A 8 2.27 -16.63 5.11
CA THR A 8 3.44 -15.99 5.72
C THR A 8 4.31 -15.37 4.66
N VAL A 9 4.54 -14.07 4.77
CA VAL A 9 5.44 -13.29 3.92
C VAL A 9 6.71 -13.05 4.71
N ARG A 10 7.87 -13.36 4.13
CA ARG A 10 9.17 -13.05 4.72
C ARG A 10 9.76 -11.82 4.03
N VAL A 11 10.07 -10.81 4.82
CA VAL A 11 10.76 -9.60 4.40
C VAL A 11 12.23 -9.77 4.76
N LYS A 12 13.09 -9.80 3.75
CA LYS A 12 14.54 -10.05 3.91
C LYS A 12 15.29 -8.75 3.73
N THR A 13 16.13 -8.40 4.69
CA THR A 13 16.88 -7.14 4.67
C THR A 13 18.37 -7.42 4.72
N LYS A 14 19.12 -6.77 3.83
CA LYS A 14 20.58 -6.79 3.80
C LYS A 14 21.11 -5.39 3.83
N GLN A 15 22.21 -5.16 4.53
CA GLN A 15 22.86 -3.86 4.59
C GLN A 15 24.38 -3.98 4.73
N SER A 16 25.09 -2.96 4.25
CA SER A 16 26.53 -2.82 4.42
C SER A 16 26.93 -1.35 4.44
N LYS A 17 27.91 -1.00 5.28
CA LYS A 17 28.54 0.34 5.27
C LYS A 17 29.20 0.62 3.93
N ILE A 18 29.14 1.87 3.48
CA ILE A 18 29.84 2.37 2.29
C ILE A 18 31.04 3.17 2.78
N GLU A 19 32.22 2.55 2.79
CA GLU A 19 33.45 3.19 3.31
C GLU A 19 33.92 4.38 2.47
N GLU A 20 33.58 4.39 1.18
CA GLU A 20 33.96 5.44 0.24
C GLU A 20 33.13 6.73 0.40
N GLU A 21 31.98 6.67 1.08
CA GLU A 21 31.11 7.84 1.27
C GLU A 21 31.40 8.53 2.61
N PRO A 22 31.56 9.86 2.62
CA PRO A 22 31.80 10.59 3.86
C PRO A 22 30.61 10.45 4.81
N PRO A 23 30.85 10.36 6.14
CA PRO A 23 29.77 10.30 7.11
C PRO A 23 28.86 11.52 7.01
N VAL A 24 27.55 11.28 7.15
CA VAL A 24 26.54 12.33 7.23
C VAL A 24 26.19 12.52 8.71
N GLU A 25 26.36 13.74 9.22
CA GLU A 25 26.13 14.05 10.64
C GLU A 25 26.93 13.16 11.61
N GLY A 26 28.09 12.67 11.17
CA GLY A 26 28.94 11.75 11.95
C GLY A 26 28.56 10.27 11.83
N PHE A 27 27.48 9.94 11.12
CA PHE A 27 27.01 8.57 10.91
C PHE A 27 27.44 8.01 9.55
N PRO A 28 27.90 6.74 9.49
CA PRO A 28 28.27 6.12 8.22
C PRO A 28 27.04 5.89 7.34
N VAL A 29 27.19 6.11 6.03
CA VAL A 29 26.16 5.76 5.06
C VAL A 29 26.18 4.26 4.80
N HIS A 30 25.01 3.64 4.79
CA HIS A 30 24.82 2.24 4.47
C HIS A 30 24.11 2.10 3.13
N ARG A 31 24.52 1.10 2.34
CA ARG A 31 23.71 0.55 1.26
C ARG A 31 22.86 -0.55 1.86
N TRP A 32 21.56 -0.54 1.56
CA TRP A 32 20.64 -1.56 2.03
C TRP A 32 19.73 -2.03 0.91
N SER A 33 19.25 -3.27 1.02
CA SER A 33 18.27 -3.84 0.11
C SER A 33 17.23 -4.64 0.88
N ILE A 34 15.98 -4.57 0.42
CA ILE A 34 14.85 -5.32 0.99
C ILE A 34 14.20 -6.15 -0.11
N GLU A 35 13.91 -7.41 0.20
CA GLU A 35 13.23 -8.36 -0.66
C GLU A 35 11.99 -8.93 0.04
N VAL A 36 10.98 -9.30 -0.74
CA VAL A 36 9.73 -9.89 -0.24
C VAL A 36 9.53 -11.25 -0.90
N VAL A 37 9.50 -12.29 -0.09
CA VAL A 37 9.24 -13.67 -0.51
C VAL A 37 8.06 -14.25 0.27
N LEU A 38 7.51 -15.34 -0.23
CA LEU A 38 6.42 -16.08 0.42
C LEU A 38 7.00 -17.36 1.00
N LEU A 39 6.45 -17.82 2.13
CA LEU A 39 6.76 -19.13 2.68
C LEU A 39 5.63 -20.10 2.36
N ASP A 40 6.01 -21.30 1.93
CA ASP A 40 5.07 -22.41 1.76
C ASP A 40 4.67 -23.03 3.12
N ALA A 41 3.85 -24.08 3.09
CA ALA A 41 3.41 -24.78 4.29
C ALA A 41 4.54 -25.50 5.07
N GLU A 42 5.69 -25.73 4.42
CA GLU A 42 6.87 -26.37 5.00
C GLU A 42 7.91 -25.33 5.49
N GLY A 43 7.67 -24.04 5.21
CA GLY A 43 8.57 -22.94 5.55
C GLY A 43 9.65 -22.65 4.50
N ASN A 44 9.58 -23.27 3.32
CA ASN A 44 10.51 -23.00 2.24
C ASN A 44 10.19 -21.67 1.55
N GLU A 45 11.23 -20.98 1.09
CA GLU A 45 11.07 -19.73 0.36
C GLU A 45 10.62 -19.98 -1.08
N MET A 46 9.56 -19.28 -1.48
CA MET A 46 9.08 -19.27 -2.85
C MET A 46 8.80 -17.84 -3.33
N PRO A 47 8.80 -17.60 -4.65
CA PRO A 47 8.44 -16.31 -5.21
C PRO A 47 7.04 -15.87 -4.76
N ALA A 48 6.90 -14.62 -4.29
CA ALA A 48 5.63 -14.08 -3.83
C ALA A 48 4.70 -13.65 -5.00
N ASN A 49 4.37 -14.62 -5.86
CA ASN A 49 3.57 -14.42 -7.09
C ASN A 49 2.12 -13.99 -6.83
N ILE A 50 1.65 -14.09 -5.58
CA ILE A 50 0.33 -13.63 -5.15
C ILE A 50 0.17 -12.10 -5.17
N PHE A 51 1.26 -11.35 -5.40
CA PHE A 51 1.25 -9.88 -5.48
C PHE A 51 1.52 -9.38 -6.90
N ASP A 52 0.71 -8.43 -7.37
CA ASP A 52 0.96 -7.71 -8.64
C ASP A 52 2.09 -6.68 -8.48
N ARG A 53 2.19 -6.09 -7.28
CA ARG A 53 3.17 -5.07 -6.94
C ARG A 53 3.30 -4.91 -5.43
N VAL A 54 4.47 -4.43 -5.03
CA VAL A 54 4.80 -4.01 -3.67
C VAL A 54 5.14 -2.53 -3.69
N VAL A 55 4.66 -1.78 -2.70
CA VAL A 55 5.04 -0.37 -2.49
C VAL A 55 5.75 -0.23 -1.16
N TYR A 56 7.00 0.21 -1.20
CA TYR A 56 7.76 0.60 -0.03
C TYR A 56 7.48 2.07 0.27
N HIS A 57 6.97 2.36 1.47
CA HIS A 57 6.74 3.71 1.96
C HIS A 57 7.95 4.14 2.80
N LEU A 58 8.99 4.61 2.11
CA LEU A 58 10.24 5.03 2.72
C LEU A 58 10.05 6.30 3.58
N HIS A 59 11.04 6.60 4.40
CA HIS A 59 11.07 7.85 5.15
C HIS A 59 10.95 9.07 4.23
N PRO A 60 10.25 10.16 4.62
CA PRO A 60 10.03 11.34 3.77
C PRO A 60 11.30 12.04 3.26
N THR A 61 12.46 11.80 3.89
CA THR A 61 13.76 12.32 3.45
C THR A 61 14.24 11.72 2.12
N PHE A 62 13.73 10.56 1.72
CA PHE A 62 14.05 9.97 0.42
C PHE A 62 13.32 10.70 -0.70
N VAL A 63 14.02 10.96 -1.81
CA VAL A 63 13.37 11.43 -3.02
C VAL A 63 12.42 10.35 -3.54
N ASN A 64 11.16 10.74 -3.77
CA ASN A 64 10.06 9.84 -4.11
C ASN A 64 9.95 8.70 -3.07
N PRO A 65 9.49 8.98 -1.85
CA PRO A 65 9.55 8.02 -0.75
C PRO A 65 8.66 6.78 -1.00
N ASN A 66 7.67 6.88 -1.88
CA ASN A 66 6.83 5.74 -2.26
C ASN A 66 7.39 5.02 -3.49
N ARG A 67 8.03 3.87 -3.29
CA ARG A 67 8.68 3.09 -4.37
C ARG A 67 7.85 1.87 -4.73
N THR A 68 7.41 1.80 -5.98
CA THR A 68 6.60 0.66 -6.48
C THR A 68 7.45 -0.32 -7.26
N ILE A 69 7.53 -1.57 -6.82
CA ILE A 69 8.19 -2.68 -7.51
C ILE A 69 7.14 -3.69 -7.96
N LYS A 70 7.21 -4.15 -9.21
CA LYS A 70 6.16 -4.99 -9.84
C LYS A 70 6.58 -6.43 -10.12
N LYS A 71 7.82 -6.80 -9.78
CA LYS A 71 8.37 -8.13 -10.07
C LYS A 71 8.97 -8.72 -8.81
N ALA A 72 8.63 -9.97 -8.50
CA ALA A 72 9.29 -10.74 -7.46
C ALA A 72 10.80 -10.84 -7.74
N PRO A 73 11.67 -10.79 -6.71
CA PRO A 73 11.38 -10.77 -5.27
C PRO A 73 11.09 -9.36 -4.71
N PHE A 74 10.61 -8.45 -5.57
CA PHE A 74 10.27 -7.07 -5.24
C PHE A 74 11.43 -6.25 -4.67
N ARG A 75 12.66 -6.66 -5.00
CA ARG A 75 13.89 -6.06 -4.50
C ARG A 75 13.91 -4.54 -4.69
N ILE A 76 14.09 -3.84 -3.59
CA ILE A 76 14.49 -2.43 -3.55
C ILE A 76 15.92 -2.34 -3.03
N GLU A 77 16.70 -1.39 -3.54
CA GLU A 77 18.04 -1.08 -3.05
C GLU A 77 18.22 0.43 -2.98
N GLU A 78 18.76 0.90 -1.87
CA GLU A 78 18.89 2.32 -1.54
C GLU A 78 20.09 2.57 -0.63
N LYS A 79 20.39 3.85 -0.40
CA LYS A 79 21.43 4.28 0.53
C LYS A 79 20.87 5.22 1.58
N GLY A 80 21.36 5.11 2.81
CA GLY A 80 20.95 5.99 3.90
C GLY A 80 21.85 5.85 5.12
N TRP A 81 21.88 6.87 5.96
CA TRP A 81 22.71 6.91 7.17
C TRP A 81 21.94 6.53 8.44
N GLY A 82 20.59 6.57 8.41
CA GLY A 82 19.72 6.25 9.54
C GLY A 82 18.77 5.09 9.27
N GLY A 83 18.43 4.36 10.34
CA GLY A 83 17.33 3.41 10.35
C GLY A 83 15.98 4.10 10.52
N PHE A 84 14.90 3.42 10.14
CA PHE A 84 13.53 3.95 10.25
C PHE A 84 12.47 2.85 10.11
N GLU A 85 11.31 3.06 10.74
CA GLU A 85 10.12 2.25 10.49
C GLU A 85 9.48 2.66 9.15
N MET A 86 9.15 1.66 8.33
CA MET A 86 8.46 1.83 7.06
C MET A 86 7.23 0.94 6.96
N SER A 87 6.26 1.37 6.16
CA SER A 87 5.15 0.51 5.74
C SER A 87 5.45 -0.12 4.38
N ILE A 88 5.19 -1.41 4.24
CA ILE A 88 5.29 -2.14 2.97
C ILE A 88 3.87 -2.56 2.57
N SER A 89 3.37 -1.99 1.49
CA SER A 89 2.03 -2.25 0.97
C SER A 89 2.09 -3.30 -0.15
N LEU A 90 1.52 -4.46 0.14
CA LEU A 90 1.45 -5.64 -0.70
C LEU A 90 0.11 -5.66 -1.43
N PHE A 91 0.11 -5.48 -2.76
CA PHE A 91 -1.10 -5.48 -3.56
C PHE A 91 -1.33 -6.87 -4.14
N LEU A 92 -2.40 -7.52 -3.68
CA LEU A 92 -2.79 -8.85 -4.16
C LEU A 92 -3.21 -8.79 -5.63
N THR A 93 -2.93 -9.87 -6.34
CA THR A 93 -3.36 -10.07 -7.73
C THR A 93 -4.87 -9.91 -7.90
N GLU A 94 -5.32 -9.64 -9.13
CA GLU A 94 -6.75 -9.54 -9.49
C GLU A 94 -7.51 -8.47 -8.67
N LYS A 95 -6.77 -7.45 -8.17
CA LYS A 95 -7.30 -6.38 -7.30
C LYS A 95 -8.02 -6.95 -6.06
N ALA A 96 -7.54 -8.08 -5.52
CA ALA A 96 -8.15 -8.72 -4.34
C ALA A 96 -7.94 -7.95 -3.03
N GLY A 97 -7.21 -6.83 -3.07
CA GLY A 97 -7.03 -5.90 -1.97
C GLY A 97 -5.56 -5.61 -1.68
N GLU A 98 -5.35 -4.79 -0.65
CA GLU A 98 -4.03 -4.39 -0.17
C GLU A 98 -3.80 -4.97 1.23
N ARG A 99 -2.56 -5.36 1.52
CA ARG A 99 -2.08 -5.73 2.86
C ARG A 99 -0.88 -4.88 3.21
N LYS A 100 -0.91 -4.28 4.39
CA LYS A 100 0.20 -3.46 4.89
C LYS A 100 0.91 -4.21 6.01
N VAL A 101 2.23 -4.29 5.89
CA VAL A 101 3.09 -4.80 6.95
C VAL A 101 4.06 -3.69 7.37
N LYS A 102 4.40 -3.64 8.64
CA LYS A 102 5.40 -2.71 9.18
C LYS A 102 6.76 -3.37 9.16
N HIS A 103 7.79 -2.64 8.77
CA HIS A 103 9.16 -3.12 8.73
C HIS A 103 10.09 -2.07 9.31
N ASP A 104 10.92 -2.47 10.27
CA ASP A 104 11.96 -1.62 10.82
C ASP A 104 13.27 -1.85 10.07
N LEU A 105 13.77 -0.81 9.41
CA LEU A 105 15.10 -0.82 8.82
C LEU A 105 16.12 -0.39 9.88
N HIS A 106 17.03 -1.27 10.25
CA HIS A 106 18.10 -0.95 11.19
C HIS A 106 19.44 -1.56 10.75
N PHE A 107 20.53 -1.03 11.31
CA PHE A 107 21.90 -1.44 10.93
C PHE A 107 22.60 -2.30 12.00
N GLY A 108 21.85 -2.79 12.99
CA GLY A 108 22.38 -3.68 14.05
C GLY A 108 22.88 -5.04 13.54
N LEU A 109 22.34 -5.54 12.42
CA LEU A 109 22.76 -6.79 11.78
C LEU A 109 23.00 -6.57 10.28
N PRO A 110 23.97 -7.27 9.65
CA PRO A 110 24.23 -7.16 8.20
C PRO A 110 23.10 -7.77 7.36
N GLU A 111 22.39 -8.75 7.90
CA GLU A 111 21.24 -9.40 7.29
C GLU A 111 20.26 -9.85 8.38
N TYR A 112 18.97 -9.70 8.13
CA TYR A 112 17.90 -10.19 9.01
C TYR A 112 16.60 -10.36 8.23
N ASP A 113 15.77 -11.29 8.71
CA ASP A 113 14.49 -11.63 8.10
C ASP A 113 13.35 -11.41 9.11
N ILE A 114 12.24 -10.84 8.65
CA ILE A 114 11.02 -10.64 9.45
C ILE A 114 9.85 -11.32 8.75
N GLU A 115 9.13 -12.16 9.48
CA GLU A 115 7.96 -12.87 8.98
C GLU A 115 6.67 -12.17 9.39
N HIS A 116 5.76 -11.99 8.43
CA HIS A 116 4.44 -11.42 8.64
C HIS A 116 3.37 -12.39 8.15
N THR A 117 2.42 -12.71 9.03
CA THR A 117 1.21 -13.43 8.63
C THR A 117 0.18 -12.46 8.08
N ILE A 118 -0.22 -12.64 6.83
CA ILE A 118 -1.27 -11.84 6.18
C ILE A 118 -2.51 -12.69 5.92
N ASN A 119 -3.70 -12.07 6.02
CA ASN A 119 -4.96 -12.74 5.71
C ASN A 119 -5.41 -12.42 4.28
N ILE A 120 -5.60 -13.42 3.42
CA ILE A 120 -5.87 -13.27 2.00
C ILE A 120 -7.30 -13.74 1.70
N PRO A 121 -8.15 -12.90 1.07
CA PRO A 121 -9.52 -13.27 0.74
C PRO A 121 -9.53 -14.28 -0.42
N LEU A 122 -10.41 -15.28 -0.35
CA LEU A 122 -10.53 -16.34 -1.35
C LEU A 122 -11.58 -16.03 -2.43
N THR A 123 -11.72 -14.75 -2.78
CA THR A 123 -12.78 -14.26 -3.68
C THR A 123 -12.41 -14.31 -5.16
N LYS A 124 -11.15 -14.60 -5.50
CA LYS A 124 -10.61 -14.53 -6.87
C LYS A 124 -10.03 -15.88 -7.30
N PRO A 125 -10.63 -16.58 -8.29
CA PRO A 125 -10.19 -17.92 -8.69
C PRO A 125 -8.72 -18.05 -9.10
N LYS A 126 -8.19 -17.06 -9.83
CA LYS A 126 -6.77 -17.05 -10.23
C LYS A 126 -5.81 -16.83 -9.06
N LEU A 127 -6.19 -15.96 -8.11
CA LEU A 127 -5.43 -15.80 -6.88
C LEU A 127 -5.48 -17.07 -6.04
N ASN A 128 -6.63 -17.74 -5.97
CA ASN A 128 -6.79 -19.02 -5.28
C ASN A 128 -5.85 -20.10 -5.87
N LEU A 129 -5.68 -20.14 -7.19
CA LEU A 129 -4.72 -21.03 -7.85
C LEU A 129 -3.27 -20.76 -7.41
N LEU A 130 -2.86 -19.49 -7.38
CA LEU A 130 -1.53 -19.10 -6.88
C LEU A 130 -1.35 -19.42 -5.39
N LEU A 131 -2.41 -19.29 -4.59
CA LEU A 131 -2.39 -19.63 -3.17
C LEU A 131 -2.23 -21.13 -2.92
N GLN A 132 -2.72 -21.97 -3.84
CA GLN A 132 -2.59 -23.42 -3.76
C GLN A 132 -1.12 -23.87 -3.89
N GLU A 133 -0.29 -23.13 -4.65
CA GLU A 133 1.15 -23.41 -4.78
C GLU A 133 1.91 -23.22 -3.45
N SER A 134 1.42 -22.31 -2.59
CA SER A 134 2.04 -22.00 -1.29
C SER A 134 1.42 -22.76 -0.11
N GLY A 135 0.36 -23.52 -0.34
CA GLY A 135 -0.27 -24.32 0.71
C GLY A 135 -1.77 -24.56 0.47
N PRO A 136 -2.41 -25.35 1.33
CA PRO A 136 -3.82 -25.69 1.16
C PRO A 136 -4.72 -24.45 1.26
N ILE A 137 -5.81 -24.48 0.49
CA ILE A 137 -6.95 -23.58 0.63
C ILE A 137 -8.20 -24.43 0.94
N PRO A 138 -9.22 -23.88 1.63
CA PRO A 138 -10.48 -24.57 1.86
C PRO A 138 -11.13 -25.10 0.57
N ALA A 139 -11.74 -26.28 0.64
CA ALA A 139 -12.36 -26.94 -0.51
C ALA A 139 -13.58 -26.17 -1.08
N SER A 140 -14.16 -25.25 -0.31
CA SER A 140 -15.25 -24.36 -0.74
C SER A 140 -14.78 -23.14 -1.55
N ALA A 141 -13.47 -22.91 -1.68
CA ALA A 141 -12.95 -21.78 -2.41
C ALA A 141 -13.21 -21.93 -3.92
N PRO A 142 -13.68 -20.87 -4.61
CA PRO A 142 -13.98 -20.93 -6.03
C PRO A 142 -12.71 -21.22 -6.83
N THR A 143 -12.78 -22.23 -7.68
CA THR A 143 -11.73 -22.63 -8.62
C THR A 143 -12.02 -22.10 -10.03
N VAL A 144 -10.98 -22.09 -10.89
CA VAL A 144 -11.11 -21.67 -12.29
C VAL A 144 -12.12 -22.53 -13.08
N LEU A 145 -12.36 -23.77 -12.66
CA LEU A 145 -13.37 -24.68 -13.22
C LEU A 145 -14.81 -24.23 -12.89
N ASP A 146 -15.04 -23.69 -11.70
CA ASP A 146 -16.36 -23.21 -11.27
C ASP A 146 -16.82 -21.98 -12.07
N THR A 147 -15.87 -21.15 -12.53
CA THR A 147 -16.17 -19.96 -13.35
C THR A 147 -16.57 -20.32 -14.79
N ALA A 148 -16.01 -21.40 -15.34
CA ALA A 148 -16.36 -21.90 -16.67
C ALA A 148 -17.78 -22.48 -16.70
N ASN A 149 -18.21 -23.14 -15.62
CA ASN A 149 -19.57 -23.68 -15.50
C ASN A 149 -20.62 -22.58 -15.28
N ALA A 150 -20.31 -21.48 -14.60
CA ALA A 150 -21.25 -20.38 -14.37
C ALA A 150 -21.63 -19.60 -15.65
N GLN A 151 -20.73 -19.54 -16.64
CA GLN A 151 -20.99 -18.85 -17.91
C GLN A 151 -21.97 -19.62 -18.83
N ALA A 152 -22.16 -20.94 -18.61
CA ALA A 152 -23.06 -21.77 -19.40
C ALA A 152 -24.52 -21.79 -18.89
N VAL A 153 -24.79 -21.22 -17.71
CA VAL A 153 -26.11 -21.28 -17.05
C VAL A 153 -26.98 -20.04 -17.33
N MET A 154 -26.43 -18.98 -17.94
CA MET A 154 -27.19 -17.74 -18.24
C MET A 154 -27.81 -17.67 -19.66
N ASP A 155 -27.70 -18.72 -20.48
CA ASP A 155 -28.22 -18.72 -21.87
C ASP A 155 -29.41 -19.67 -22.09
N ASN A 156 -30.03 -20.20 -21.02
CA ASN A 156 -31.19 -21.11 -21.10
C ASN A 156 -32.37 -20.64 -20.25
N ASP A 157 -32.75 -19.36 -20.36
CA ASP A 157 -34.00 -18.88 -19.74
C ASP A 157 -34.79 -17.99 -20.70
N VAL A 158 -35.33 -18.62 -21.76
CA VAL A 158 -36.54 -18.15 -22.42
C VAL A 158 -37.36 -19.37 -22.84
N ASP A 159 -38.32 -19.78 -22.02
CA ASP A 159 -39.70 -19.92 -22.49
C ASP A 159 -40.66 -20.16 -21.31
N LEU A 160 -41.73 -19.36 -21.25
CA LEU A 160 -43.13 -19.82 -21.17
C LEU A 160 -44.06 -18.64 -20.86
N THR A 161 -44.75 -18.12 -21.88
CA THR A 161 -46.21 -17.88 -21.81
C THR A 161 -46.88 -17.80 -23.20
N ASN A 162 -47.69 -18.83 -23.46
CA ASN A 162 -49.04 -18.81 -24.05
C ASN A 162 -49.29 -18.78 -25.58
N ALA A 163 -49.87 -19.90 -26.02
CA ALA A 163 -51.02 -20.09 -26.92
C ALA A 163 -50.94 -19.74 -28.42
N GLY A 164 -51.09 -20.78 -29.25
CA GLY A 164 -51.46 -20.65 -30.67
C GLY A 164 -51.24 -21.93 -31.46
N PHE A 165 -52.20 -22.85 -31.39
CA PHE A 165 -52.31 -24.02 -32.27
C PHE A 165 -52.86 -23.56 -33.63
N ASP A 166 -52.12 -23.78 -34.72
CA ASP A 166 -52.64 -24.32 -35.99
C ASP A 166 -51.56 -24.39 -37.08
N GLY A 167 -51.43 -25.59 -37.66
CA GLY A 167 -51.51 -25.72 -39.12
C GLY A 167 -50.25 -25.52 -39.98
N ALA A 168 -49.57 -26.65 -40.20
CA ALA A 168 -49.25 -27.21 -41.52
C ALA A 168 -48.05 -26.70 -42.36
N ASN A 169 -47.35 -27.72 -42.90
CA ASN A 169 -46.50 -27.74 -44.10
C ASN A 169 -45.14 -27.03 -44.05
N ASN A 170 -44.11 -27.47 -44.77
CA ASN A 170 -43.72 -28.73 -45.37
C ASN A 170 -42.25 -28.52 -45.84
N ASP A 171 -41.47 -29.59 -45.87
CA ASP A 171 -40.31 -29.86 -46.74
C ASP A 171 -39.43 -28.72 -47.31
N ASN A 172 -38.13 -28.76 -46.96
CA ASN A 172 -36.97 -28.93 -47.86
C ASN A 172 -35.71 -28.23 -47.29
N VAL A 173 -34.64 -28.96 -46.93
CA VAL A 173 -33.62 -29.54 -47.83
C VAL A 173 -32.75 -28.46 -48.50
N ILE A 174 -31.59 -28.23 -47.88
CA ILE A 174 -30.22 -28.41 -48.41
C ILE A 174 -29.74 -27.48 -49.57
N GLN A 175 -28.50 -26.99 -49.35
CA GLN A 175 -27.43 -26.61 -50.31
C GLN A 175 -27.55 -25.27 -51.05
N ASN A 176 -26.66 -24.33 -50.70
CA ASN A 176 -25.31 -24.13 -51.25
C ASN A 176 -25.32 -23.39 -52.61
N ASN A 177 -24.76 -22.18 -52.62
CA ASN A 177 -23.54 -21.81 -53.39
C ASN A 177 -23.33 -20.30 -53.31
N ILE A 178 -22.20 -19.85 -52.73
CA ILE A 178 -20.90 -19.57 -53.36
C ILE A 178 -20.93 -18.31 -54.24
N ALA A 179 -20.19 -17.30 -53.75
CA ALA A 179 -19.31 -16.32 -54.41
C ALA A 179 -19.67 -15.82 -55.83
N THR A 180 -19.49 -14.56 -56.20
CA THR A 180 -18.21 -13.83 -56.23
C THR A 180 -18.48 -12.40 -56.80
N THR A 181 -17.49 -11.51 -56.70
CA THR A 181 -17.22 -10.30 -57.52
C THR A 181 -17.32 -8.92 -56.82
N THR A 182 -16.15 -8.42 -56.41
CA THR A 182 -15.74 -7.00 -56.32
C THR A 182 -15.64 -6.39 -57.75
N PRO A 183 -15.23 -5.12 -58.01
CA PRO A 183 -15.05 -3.90 -57.21
C PRO A 183 -15.55 -2.58 -57.88
N ALA A 184 -15.79 -1.47 -57.14
CA ALA A 184 -15.66 -0.11 -57.69
C ALA A 184 -15.62 1.02 -56.63
N LYS A 185 -14.61 1.88 -56.76
CA LYS A 185 -14.39 3.16 -56.05
C LYS A 185 -15.31 4.28 -56.56
N ARG A 186 -15.65 5.23 -55.67
CA ARG A 186 -15.69 6.72 -55.81
C ARG A 186 -16.43 7.27 -54.57
N GLY A 187 -15.85 8.09 -53.68
CA GLY A 187 -15.37 9.47 -53.87
C GLY A 187 -16.44 10.44 -53.32
N ARG A 188 -16.32 10.90 -52.06
CA ARG A 188 -15.84 12.25 -51.60
C ARG A 188 -16.90 13.38 -51.58
N GLY A 189 -16.91 14.12 -50.47
CA GLY A 189 -17.42 15.50 -50.30
C GLY A 189 -18.43 15.61 -49.14
N ALA A 190 -18.08 15.88 -47.88
CA ALA A 190 -17.41 17.04 -47.24
C ALA A 190 -18.31 18.28 -47.08
N SER A 191 -18.60 18.64 -45.81
CA SER A 191 -18.48 19.98 -45.18
C SER A 191 -19.27 20.00 -43.86
N LEU A 192 -18.63 20.19 -42.70
CA LEU A 192 -18.15 21.44 -42.06
C LEU A 192 -18.98 21.65 -40.78
N ASN A 193 -18.32 21.59 -39.63
CA ASN A 193 -18.36 22.73 -38.71
C ASN A 193 -17.19 22.68 -37.72
N SER A 194 -16.56 23.84 -37.60
CA SER A 194 -15.46 24.22 -36.72
C SER A 194 -16.00 24.82 -35.42
N ASN A 195 -15.33 24.59 -34.29
CA ASN A 195 -14.81 25.60 -33.34
C ASN A 195 -14.14 24.87 -32.15
N VAL A 196 -12.82 25.01 -31.99
CA VAL A 196 -12.09 25.80 -30.95
C VAL A 196 -12.29 25.25 -29.53
N ASP A 197 -11.24 24.66 -28.92
CA ASP A 197 -10.37 25.39 -27.97
C ASP A 197 -9.15 24.53 -27.54
N ASP A 198 -8.00 25.19 -27.46
CA ASP A 198 -6.70 24.69 -27.02
C ASP A 198 -6.57 24.91 -25.51
N ASN A 199 -6.23 23.88 -24.73
CA ASN A 199 -5.53 24.12 -23.47
C ASN A 199 -4.72 22.91 -22.98
N VAL A 200 -3.40 23.03 -23.11
CA VAL A 200 -2.39 22.17 -22.49
C VAL A 200 -1.78 22.90 -21.30
N PRO A 201 -1.85 22.40 -20.06
CA PRO A 201 -0.99 22.88 -18.99
C PRO A 201 0.28 22.03 -18.92
N LYS A 202 1.39 22.62 -19.38
CA LYS A 202 2.75 22.27 -18.96
C LYS A 202 2.91 22.67 -17.49
N ASN A 203 3.33 21.78 -16.60
CA ASN A 203 3.83 22.19 -15.28
C ASN A 203 5.31 21.83 -15.07
N LYS A 204 6.05 22.88 -14.74
CA LYS A 204 7.49 22.97 -14.53
C LYS A 204 7.89 22.30 -13.22
N ARG A 205 9.10 21.75 -13.20
CA ARG A 205 9.83 21.32 -12.00
C ARG A 205 9.88 22.48 -10.99
N GLN A 206 9.35 22.27 -9.79
CA GLN A 206 9.46 23.21 -8.67
C GLN A 206 10.31 22.53 -7.59
N ARG A 207 11.44 23.17 -7.25
CA ARG A 207 12.31 22.78 -6.12
C ARG A 207 11.46 22.75 -4.85
N VAL A 208 11.44 21.62 -4.15
CA VAL A 208 10.85 21.53 -2.80
C VAL A 208 11.96 21.87 -1.81
N THR A 209 11.86 23.06 -1.24
CA THR A 209 12.54 23.46 -0.01
C THR A 209 11.86 22.71 1.13
N LEU A 210 12.60 21.93 1.92
CA LEU A 210 12.12 21.32 3.17
C LEU A 210 11.64 22.45 4.10
N GLN A 211 10.33 22.58 4.27
CA GLN A 211 9.77 23.43 5.32
C GLN A 211 9.75 22.60 6.59
N VAL A 212 10.60 22.99 7.56
CA VAL A 212 10.51 22.54 8.95
C VAL A 212 9.09 22.79 9.43
N ALA A 213 8.45 21.80 10.05
CA ALA A 213 7.13 21.97 10.64
C ALA A 213 7.23 22.87 11.89
N MET A 214 7.21 24.18 11.66
CA MET A 214 7.21 25.18 12.71
C MET A 214 5.78 25.62 13.02
N LYS A 215 5.42 25.65 14.30
CA LYS A 215 4.20 26.31 14.79
C LYS A 215 4.62 27.48 15.66
N GLY A 216 4.51 28.69 15.11
CA GLY A 216 5.09 29.88 15.73
C GLY A 216 6.62 29.80 15.76
N SER A 217 7.21 29.97 16.95
CA SER A 217 8.67 29.85 17.16
C SER A 217 9.14 28.45 17.58
N ILE A 218 8.25 27.45 17.57
CA ILE A 218 8.51 26.13 18.15
C ILE A 218 8.72 25.12 17.02
N ASP A 219 9.80 24.35 17.15
CA ASP A 219 10.14 23.25 16.25
C ASP A 219 9.45 21.97 16.75
N LEU A 220 8.38 21.56 16.06
CA LEU A 220 7.56 20.42 16.49
C LEU A 220 8.32 19.10 16.39
N GLU A 221 9.31 19.00 15.51
CA GLU A 221 10.13 17.80 15.37
C GLU A 221 11.07 17.65 16.56
N LYS A 222 11.73 18.74 16.98
CA LYS A 222 12.55 18.73 18.20
C LYS A 222 11.74 18.45 19.45
N LEU A 223 10.56 19.05 19.57
CA LEU A 223 9.65 18.80 20.68
C LEU A 223 9.24 17.32 20.74
N ALA A 224 8.80 16.74 19.61
CA ALA A 224 8.41 15.34 19.52
C ALA A 224 9.57 14.40 19.92
N LEU A 225 10.79 14.69 19.46
CA LEU A 225 11.98 13.91 19.80
C LEU A 225 12.36 14.04 21.28
N GLY A 226 12.17 15.21 21.88
CA GLY A 226 12.44 15.40 23.30
C GLY A 226 11.42 14.71 24.20
N LEU A 227 10.15 14.64 23.78
CA LEU A 227 9.10 13.90 24.50
C LEU A 227 9.41 12.40 24.62
N THR A 228 10.07 11.78 23.64
CA THR A 228 10.45 10.35 23.72
C THR A 228 11.59 10.07 24.69
N LYS A 229 12.29 11.11 25.16
CA LYS A 229 13.43 10.99 26.09
C LYS A 229 13.04 11.19 27.55
N LEU A 230 11.76 11.50 27.82
CA LEU A 230 11.26 11.70 29.17
C LEU A 230 11.11 10.37 29.91
N ASN A 231 11.34 10.40 31.22
CA ASN A 231 11.07 9.28 32.12
C ASN A 231 9.58 9.24 32.53
N GLU A 232 9.14 8.19 33.22
CA GLU A 232 7.74 7.98 33.60
C GLU A 232 7.15 9.17 34.39
N GLU A 233 7.90 9.74 35.34
CA GLU A 233 7.47 10.90 36.14
C GLU A 233 7.29 12.17 35.28
N GLN A 234 8.18 12.38 34.32
CA GLN A 234 8.15 13.52 33.39
C GLN A 234 7.05 13.37 32.34
N VAL A 235 6.79 12.16 31.86
CA VAL A 235 5.68 11.87 30.94
C VAL A 235 4.35 12.18 31.63
N ILE A 236 4.18 11.79 32.89
CA ILE A 236 2.99 12.12 33.68
C ILE A 236 2.81 13.64 33.79
N ALA A 237 3.90 14.39 34.02
CA ALA A 237 3.83 15.85 34.09
C ALA A 237 3.38 16.49 32.76
N ILE A 238 3.83 15.96 31.61
CA ILE A 238 3.35 16.40 30.29
C ILE A 238 1.86 16.11 30.10
N VAL A 239 1.42 14.90 30.43
CA VAL A 239 0.01 14.49 30.36
C VAL A 239 -0.87 15.39 31.22
N GLN A 240 -0.40 15.73 32.42
CA GLN A 240 -1.07 16.67 33.31
C GLN A 240 -1.15 18.08 32.69
N MET A 241 -0.05 18.59 32.13
CA MET A 241 0.00 19.89 31.45
C MET A 241 -1.01 19.98 30.29
N ILE A 242 -1.14 18.92 29.50
CA ILE A 242 -2.11 18.81 28.40
C ILE A 242 -3.54 18.77 28.92
N THR A 243 -3.79 18.03 30.00
CA THR A 243 -5.12 17.87 30.58
C THR A 243 -5.60 19.16 31.25
N ASP A 244 -4.72 19.87 31.95
CA ASP A 244 -5.03 21.14 32.63
C ASP A 244 -5.32 22.29 31.65
N ASN A 245 -4.79 22.19 30.43
CA ASN A 245 -4.98 23.18 29.36
C ASN A 245 -5.80 22.62 28.19
N ALA A 246 -6.62 21.60 28.42
CA ALA A 246 -7.41 20.97 27.37
C ALA A 246 -8.37 21.97 26.73
N THR A 247 -8.36 22.03 25.39
CA THR A 247 -9.27 22.89 24.60
C THR A 247 -10.06 22.06 23.59
N PRO A 248 -11.25 22.52 23.14
CA PRO A 248 -12.07 21.79 22.17
C PRO A 248 -11.40 21.58 20.80
N GLU A 249 -10.35 22.35 20.49
CA GLU A 249 -9.58 22.26 19.24
C GLU A 249 -8.45 21.24 19.31
N MET A 250 -8.09 20.79 20.52
CA MET A 250 -7.04 19.79 20.74
C MET A 250 -7.54 18.38 20.45
N ASN A 251 -6.78 17.64 19.65
CA ASN A 251 -7.03 16.24 19.35
C ASN A 251 -6.22 15.38 20.32
N VAL A 252 -6.83 15.08 21.47
CA VAL A 252 -6.26 14.27 22.56
C VAL A 252 -7.17 13.07 22.81
N LYS A 253 -6.58 11.89 22.91
CA LYS A 253 -7.23 10.62 23.24
C LYS A 253 -6.57 10.03 24.47
N ASN A 254 -7.33 9.92 25.55
CA ASN A 254 -6.91 9.26 26.76
C ASN A 254 -7.59 7.88 26.82
N ASN A 255 -6.81 6.82 26.68
CA ASN A 255 -7.25 5.44 26.82
C ASN A 255 -6.70 4.87 28.13
N ALA A 256 -7.37 5.20 29.22
CA ALA A 256 -6.93 4.84 30.57
C ALA A 256 -6.98 3.32 30.85
N GLU A 257 -7.80 2.55 30.12
CA GLU A 257 -7.87 1.09 30.26
C GLU A 257 -6.62 0.40 29.69
N ASP A 258 -6.08 0.92 28.58
CA ASP A 258 -4.88 0.39 27.93
C ASP A 258 -3.58 1.12 28.36
N GLY A 259 -3.68 2.15 29.21
CA GLY A 259 -2.55 2.97 29.64
C GLY A 259 -1.96 3.84 28.52
N GLU A 260 -2.72 4.09 27.44
CA GLU A 260 -2.27 4.86 26.29
C GLU A 260 -2.80 6.29 26.32
N PHE A 261 -1.92 7.27 26.12
CA PHE A 261 -2.27 8.68 25.99
C PHE A 261 -1.72 9.22 24.66
N ILE A 262 -2.62 9.52 23.72
CA ILE A 262 -2.28 9.92 22.35
C ILE A 262 -2.74 11.36 22.13
N PHE A 263 -1.87 12.21 21.60
CA PHE A 263 -2.21 13.61 21.30
C PHE A 263 -1.53 14.10 20.02
N ASP A 264 -2.17 15.06 19.36
CA ASP A 264 -1.63 15.71 18.16
C ASP A 264 -1.01 17.07 18.50
N LEU A 265 0.31 17.21 18.32
CA LEU A 265 1.07 18.45 18.55
C LEU A 265 0.55 19.62 17.68
N PHE A 266 0.06 19.38 16.47
CA PHE A 266 -0.44 20.45 15.60
C PHE A 266 -1.79 21.00 16.09
N SER A 267 -2.53 20.23 16.87
CA SER A 267 -3.81 20.65 17.45
C SER A 267 -3.66 21.48 18.73
N MET A 268 -2.46 21.56 19.31
CA MET A 268 -2.22 22.24 20.59
C MET A 268 -1.95 23.73 20.45
N PRO A 269 -2.47 24.60 21.33
CA PRO A 269 -2.16 26.03 21.29
C PRO A 269 -0.66 26.30 21.49
N GLU A 270 -0.16 27.37 20.85
CA GLU A 270 1.27 27.72 20.88
C GLU A 270 1.81 27.95 22.30
N SER A 271 0.98 28.48 23.20
CA SER A 271 1.34 28.67 24.61
C SER A 271 1.61 27.35 25.33
N LEU A 272 0.82 26.30 25.05
CA LEU A 272 1.00 24.97 25.62
C LEU A 272 2.23 24.29 25.02
N LEU A 273 2.40 24.37 23.70
CA LEU A 273 3.59 23.83 23.03
C LEU A 273 4.88 24.48 23.57
N LYS A 274 4.87 25.78 23.85
CA LYS A 274 6.01 26.48 24.44
C LYS A 274 6.33 25.97 25.85
N SER A 275 5.30 25.78 26.67
CA SER A 275 5.46 25.24 28.03
C SER A 275 5.98 23.81 28.01
N MET A 276 5.50 22.98 27.08
CA MET A 276 5.97 21.61 26.90
C MET A 276 7.42 21.57 26.40
N ASP A 277 7.77 22.42 25.43
CA ASP A 277 9.14 22.52 24.89
C ASP A 277 10.16 22.97 25.94
N GLU A 278 9.81 23.97 26.75
CA GLU A 278 10.67 24.41 27.87
C GLU A 278 10.85 23.30 28.91
N TYR A 279 9.77 22.59 29.27
CA TYR A 279 9.82 21.48 30.22
C TYR A 279 10.71 20.33 29.69
N VAL A 280 10.52 19.97 28.42
CA VAL A 280 11.32 18.95 27.74
C VAL A 280 12.79 19.34 27.67
N GLN A 281 13.11 20.58 27.33
CA GLN A 281 14.50 21.06 27.27
C GLN A 281 15.17 21.01 28.66
N GLN A 282 14.50 21.46 29.72
CA GLN A 282 15.04 21.41 31.08
C GLN A 282 15.34 19.99 31.56
N HIS A 283 14.48 19.03 31.18
CA HIS A 283 14.59 17.65 31.63
C HIS A 283 15.42 16.73 30.72
N THR A 284 15.67 17.13 29.48
CA THR A 284 16.56 16.41 28.56
C THR A 284 18.00 16.91 28.61
N LEU A 285 18.25 18.17 28.99
CA LEU A 285 19.60 18.74 29.17
C LEU A 285 20.29 18.29 30.46
N SER A 286 19.55 17.70 31.41
CA SER A 286 20.08 17.23 32.69
C SER A 286 20.62 15.79 32.66
N ILE A 287 20.69 15.17 31.46
CA ILE A 287 21.08 13.76 31.25
C ILE A 287 22.48 13.62 30.61
N GLU A 288 23.18 14.73 30.31
CA GLU A 288 24.61 14.72 29.91
C GLU A 288 25.57 14.86 31.10
#